data_AF-A0AAW4EV80-F1
#
_entry.id   AF-A0AAW4EV80-F1
#
_cell.length_a   1.000
_cell.length_b   1.000
_cell.length_c   1.000
_cell.angle_alpha   90.00
_cell.angle_beta   90.00
_cell.angle_gamma   90.00
#
_symmetry.space_group_name_H-M   'P 1'
#
loop_
_entity.id
_entity.type
_entity.pdbx_description
1 polymer ?
#
loop_
_entity_poly.entity_id
_entity_poly.type
_entity_poly.pdbx_seq_one_letter_code
_entity_poly.pdbx_strand_id
1 'polypeptide(L)'
;MTPPPVIVRPERLGRQKRFLQRAATLLAWSAYAWLWVPLVTLVAWVLGIHAGWERLYLHRNAVDPFILASLPIIALLCGLLLIGWAEYNRARFADADRRLRRSDVADAAVQARLQAPPQVMHTLRRHRVVTVRMDEQARPVSAWRSQRTP
;
A
#
# COMPACT_ATOMS: atom_id res chain seq x y z
N MET A 1 29.25 -7.21 7.67
CA MET A 1 28.51 -6.01 8.14
C MET A 1 27.37 -5.74 7.17
N THR A 2 26.14 -6.09 7.52
CA THR A 2 24.97 -5.74 6.70
C THR A 2 24.61 -4.28 6.99
N PRO A 3 24.51 -3.41 5.97
CA PRO A 3 24.10 -2.02 6.19
C PRO A 3 22.73 -1.98 6.87
N PRO A 4 22.47 -0.98 7.73
CA PRO A 4 21.21 -0.87 8.44
C PRO A 4 20.06 -0.78 7.42
N PRO A 5 18.90 -1.42 7.69
CA PRO A 5 17.77 -1.38 6.79
C PRO A 5 17.35 0.07 6.54
N VAL A 6 17.39 0.48 5.28
CA VAL A 6 16.98 1.82 4.85
C VAL A 6 15.48 1.95 5.08
N ILE A 7 15.09 2.68 6.12
CA ILE A 7 13.68 3.00 6.37
C ILE A 7 13.29 4.11 5.40
N VAL A 8 12.74 3.72 4.26
CA VAL A 8 12.18 4.65 3.26
C VAL A 8 10.91 5.28 3.86
N ARG A 9 10.95 6.58 4.15
CA ARG A 9 9.78 7.35 4.61
C ARG A 9 9.25 8.26 3.50
N PRO A 10 8.41 7.74 2.59
CA PRO A 10 7.92 8.51 1.45
C PRO A 10 7.06 9.72 1.85
N GLU A 11 6.51 9.71 3.07
CA GLU A 11 5.72 10.78 3.68
C GLU A 11 6.48 12.10 3.88
N ARG A 12 7.83 12.05 3.93
CA ARG A 12 8.69 13.23 4.12
C ARG A 12 9.18 13.84 2.80
N LEU A 13 8.82 13.26 1.64
CA LEU A 13 9.12 13.89 0.36
C LEU A 13 8.17 15.06 0.13
N GLY A 14 8.74 16.23 -0.19
CA GLY A 14 7.96 17.43 -0.53
C GLY A 14 6.93 17.14 -1.63
N ARG A 15 5.75 17.77 -1.55
CA ARG A 15 4.60 17.54 -2.45
C ARG A 15 4.99 17.56 -3.94
N GLN A 16 5.94 18.40 -4.32
CA GLN A 16 6.47 18.50 -5.69
C GLN A 16 7.17 17.21 -6.15
N LYS A 17 8.08 16.65 -5.34
CA LYS A 17 8.78 15.40 -5.68
C LYS A 17 7.81 14.23 -5.83
N ARG A 18 6.77 14.19 -5.01
CA ARG A 18 5.70 13.18 -5.09
C ARG A 18 4.87 13.33 -6.37
N PHE A 19 4.60 14.55 -6.83
CA PHE A 19 3.90 14.77 -8.10
C PHE A 19 4.77 14.36 -9.30
N LEU A 20 6.04 14.78 -9.33
CA LEU A 20 7.01 14.40 -10.37
C LEU A 20 7.15 12.88 -10.49
N GLN A 21 7.25 12.18 -9.36
CA GLN A 21 7.32 10.71 -9.35
C GLN A 21 6.06 10.08 -9.95
N ARG A 22 4.87 10.57 -9.58
CA ARG A 22 3.60 10.08 -10.14
C ARG A 22 3.50 10.35 -11.64
N ALA A 23 3.90 11.53 -12.09
CA ALA A 23 3.91 11.88 -13.50
C ALA A 23 4.89 11.01 -14.31
N ALA A 24 6.10 10.80 -13.78
CA ALA A 24 7.09 9.92 -14.40
C ALA A 24 6.59 8.47 -14.50
N THR A 25 5.97 7.95 -13.43
CA THR A 25 5.35 6.63 -13.44
C THR A 25 4.23 6.56 -14.49
N LEU A 26 3.36 7.56 -14.55
CA LEU A 26 2.27 7.59 -15.52
C LEU A 26 2.78 7.64 -16.97
N LEU A 27 3.80 8.46 -17.25
CA LEU A 27 4.46 8.50 -18.55
C LEU A 27 5.09 7.15 -18.94
N ALA A 28 5.78 6.49 -18.01
CA ALA A 28 6.35 5.18 -18.25
C ALA A 28 5.27 4.14 -18.57
N TRP A 29 4.16 4.15 -17.83
CA TRP A 29 3.01 3.27 -18.12
C TRP A 29 2.34 3.60 -19.46
N SER A 30 2.20 4.87 -19.82
CA SER A 30 1.67 5.27 -21.13
C SER A 30 2.57 4.83 -22.28
N ALA A 31 3.88 4.98 -22.14
CA ALA A 31 4.85 4.50 -23.13
C ALA A 31 4.82 2.97 -23.25
N TYR A 32 4.72 2.27 -22.12
CA TYR A 32 4.56 0.82 -22.10
C TYR A 32 3.25 0.39 -22.77
N ALA A 33 2.13 1.03 -22.46
CA ALA A 33 0.84 0.76 -23.10
C ALA A 33 0.90 1.03 -24.61
N TRP A 34 1.58 2.10 -25.03
CA TRP A 34 1.79 2.41 -26.45
C TRP A 34 2.61 1.31 -27.17
N LEU A 35 3.56 0.68 -26.49
CA LEU A 35 4.33 -0.44 -27.03
C LEU A 35 3.45 -1.66 -27.35
N TRP A 36 2.29 -1.82 -26.69
CA TRP A 36 1.34 -2.90 -26.99
C TRP A 36 0.48 -2.63 -28.23
N VAL A 37 0.36 -1.37 -28.68
CA VAL A 37 -0.44 -0.99 -29.86
C VAL A 37 -0.11 -1.84 -31.10
N PRO A 38 1.15 -2.02 -31.54
CA PRO A 38 1.46 -2.86 -32.70
C PRO A 38 1.07 -4.32 -32.50
N LEU A 39 1.19 -4.87 -31.29
CA LEU A 39 0.81 -6.26 -31.02
C LEU A 39 -0.70 -6.44 -31.05
N VAL A 40 -1.44 -5.55 -30.40
CA VAL A 40 -2.92 -5.53 -30.43
C VAL A 40 -3.40 -5.34 -31.87
N THR A 41 -2.75 -4.48 -32.64
CA THR A 41 -3.04 -4.28 -34.07
C THR A 41 -2.81 -5.58 -34.85
N LEU A 42 -1.69 -6.26 -34.64
CA LEU A 42 -1.40 -7.53 -35.31
C LEU A 42 -2.42 -8.62 -34.94
N VAL A 43 -2.80 -8.72 -33.67
CA VAL A 43 -3.87 -9.63 -33.22
C VAL A 43 -5.21 -9.27 -33.88
N ALA A 44 -5.55 -7.99 -33.97
CA ALA A 44 -6.75 -7.53 -34.66
C ALA A 44 -6.75 -7.91 -36.16
N TRP A 45 -5.58 -7.85 -36.82
CA TRP A 45 -5.42 -8.33 -38.19
C TRP A 45 -5.59 -9.84 -38.30
N VAL A 46 -4.96 -10.63 -37.43
CA VAL A 46 -5.09 -12.11 -37.41
C VAL A 46 -6.52 -12.56 -37.15
N LEU A 47 -7.23 -11.87 -36.26
CA LEU A 47 -8.64 -12.12 -35.95
C LEU A 47 -9.60 -11.58 -37.03
N GLY A 48 -9.08 -10.92 -38.08
CA GLY A 48 -9.89 -10.35 -39.15
C GLY A 48 -10.74 -9.14 -38.74
N ILE A 49 -10.43 -8.51 -37.59
CA ILE A 49 -11.14 -7.32 -37.09
C ILE A 49 -10.98 -6.15 -38.07
N HIS A 50 -9.84 -6.02 -38.76
CA HIS A 50 -9.65 -5.01 -39.81
C HIS A 50 -10.56 -5.25 -41.03
N ALA A 51 -10.72 -6.51 -41.46
CA ALA A 51 -11.62 -6.87 -42.55
C ALA A 51 -13.10 -6.75 -42.12
N GLY A 52 -13.39 -7.00 -40.85
CA GLY A 52 -14.64 -6.64 -40.20
C GLY A 52 -14.88 -5.14 -40.33
N TRP A 53 -13.96 -4.30 -39.86
CA TRP A 53 -14.04 -2.83 -39.88
C TRP A 53 -14.32 -2.25 -41.28
N GLU A 54 -13.62 -2.69 -42.33
CA GLU A 54 -13.89 -2.25 -43.71
C GLU A 54 -15.25 -2.69 -44.22
N ARG A 55 -15.67 -3.93 -43.93
CA ARG A 55 -16.99 -4.43 -44.34
C ARG A 55 -18.13 -3.75 -43.58
N LEU A 56 -17.84 -3.31 -42.36
CA LEU A 56 -18.71 -2.65 -41.39
C LEU A 56 -18.90 -1.16 -41.66
N TYR A 57 -17.86 -0.47 -42.17
CA TYR A 57 -17.91 0.95 -42.51
C TYR A 57 -18.22 1.23 -43.99
N LEU A 58 -17.72 0.43 -44.93
CA LEU A 58 -17.90 0.69 -46.38
C LEU A 58 -19.10 -0.03 -47.00
N HIS A 59 -19.50 -1.20 -46.50
CA HIS A 59 -20.40 -2.07 -47.28
C HIS A 59 -21.78 -2.34 -46.67
N ARG A 60 -21.97 -2.20 -45.35
CA ARG A 60 -23.30 -2.25 -44.70
C ARG A 60 -23.21 -1.72 -43.27
N ASN A 61 -24.05 -0.75 -42.93
CA ASN A 61 -24.34 -0.28 -41.57
C ASN A 61 -24.85 -1.44 -40.69
N ALA A 62 -23.96 -2.30 -40.20
CA ALA A 62 -24.29 -3.52 -39.45
C ALA A 62 -23.69 -3.55 -38.03
N VAL A 63 -23.15 -2.43 -37.53
CA VAL A 63 -23.09 -2.23 -36.07
C VAL A 63 -24.27 -1.38 -35.69
N ASP A 64 -25.04 -1.86 -34.73
CA ASP A 64 -26.00 -1.03 -34.04
C ASP A 64 -25.24 0.12 -33.35
N PRO A 65 -25.51 1.40 -33.69
CA PRO A 65 -24.91 2.55 -33.00
C PRO A 65 -25.04 2.45 -31.48
N PHE A 66 -26.05 1.74 -31.01
CA PHE A 66 -26.22 1.37 -29.61
C PHE A 66 -25.02 0.62 -29.04
N ILE A 67 -24.49 -0.42 -29.71
CA ILE A 67 -23.36 -1.20 -29.20
C ILE A 67 -22.07 -0.36 -29.19
N LEU A 68 -21.87 0.45 -30.23
CA LEU A 68 -20.70 1.32 -30.36
C LEU A 68 -20.66 2.39 -29.24
N ALA A 69 -21.82 2.89 -28.82
CA ALA A 69 -21.94 3.81 -27.70
C ALA A 69 -22.00 3.10 -26.34
N SER A 70 -22.64 1.93 -26.24
CA SER A 70 -22.89 1.24 -24.98
C SER A 70 -21.62 0.64 -24.41
N LEU A 71 -20.72 0.09 -25.24
CA LEU A 71 -19.47 -0.51 -24.77
C LEU A 71 -18.58 0.45 -23.98
N PRO A 72 -18.22 1.65 -24.48
CA PRO A 72 -17.44 2.61 -23.70
C PRO A 72 -18.19 3.13 -22.48
N ILE A 73 -19.52 3.30 -22.57
CA ILE A 73 -20.35 3.71 -21.42
C ILE A 73 -20.34 2.65 -20.32
N ILE A 74 -20.53 1.37 -20.67
CA ILE A 74 -20.48 0.25 -19.73
C ILE A 74 -19.10 0.16 -19.10
N ALA A 75 -18.03 0.25 -19.90
CA ALA A 75 -16.66 0.24 -19.38
C ALA A 75 -16.42 1.39 -18.38
N LEU A 76 -16.91 2.60 -18.68
CA LEU A 76 -16.84 3.75 -17.79
C LEU A 76 -17.63 3.51 -16.50
N LEU A 77 -18.85 2.98 -16.59
CA LEU A 77 -19.69 2.65 -15.44
C LEU A 77 -19.04 1.57 -14.56
N CYS A 78 -18.49 0.51 -15.15
CA CYS A 78 -17.74 -0.51 -14.43
C CYS A 78 -16.51 0.09 -13.74
N GLY A 79 -15.76 0.96 -14.43
CA GLY A 79 -14.62 1.66 -13.84
C GLY A 79 -15.03 2.51 -12.63
N LEU A 80 -16.08 3.32 -12.77
CA LEU A 80 -16.63 4.13 -11.66
C LEU A 80 -17.12 3.25 -10.50
N LEU A 81 -17.79 2.14 -10.80
CA LEU A 81 -18.27 1.21 -9.79
C LEU A 81 -17.11 0.59 -9.01
N LEU A 82 -16.06 0.12 -9.69
CA LEU A 82 -14.89 -0.48 -9.06
C LEU A 82 -14.09 0.55 -8.25
N ILE A 83 -13.91 1.76 -8.78
CA ILE A 83 -13.25 2.85 -8.05
C ILE A 83 -14.08 3.22 -6.81
N GLY A 84 -15.39 3.42 -6.98
CA GLY A 84 -16.30 3.72 -5.88
C GLY A 84 -16.31 2.63 -4.82
N TRP A 85 -16.29 1.36 -5.22
CA TRP A 85 -16.19 0.23 -4.31
C TRP A 85 -14.86 0.20 -3.55
N ALA A 86 -13.75 0.45 -4.22
CA ALA A 86 -12.43 0.54 -3.60
C ALA A 86 -12.34 1.70 -2.60
N GLU A 87 -12.91 2.86 -2.95
CA GLU A 87 -13.02 4.04 -2.10
C GLU A 87 -13.92 3.78 -0.88
N TYR A 88 -15.07 3.14 -1.07
CA TYR A 88 -15.95 2.72 0.01
C TYR A 88 -15.25 1.76 0.97
N ASN A 89 -14.58 0.73 0.43
CA ASN A 89 -13.83 -0.23 1.22
C ASN A 89 -12.70 0.47 2.00
N ARG A 90 -11.98 1.40 1.34
CA ARG A 90 -10.94 2.19 2.01
C ARG A 90 -11.53 3.05 3.12
N ALA A 91 -12.63 3.75 2.92
CA ALA A 91 -13.26 4.58 3.94
C ALA A 91 -13.80 3.75 5.11
N ARG A 92 -14.46 2.62 4.81
CA ARG A 92 -15.01 1.69 5.81
C ARG A 92 -13.94 1.08 6.70
N PHE A 93 -12.77 0.74 6.14
CA PHE A 93 -11.68 0.09 6.88
C PHE A 93 -10.51 1.01 7.22
N ALA A 94 -10.56 2.29 6.86
CA ALA A 94 -9.52 3.27 7.21
C ALA A 94 -9.33 3.41 8.73
N ASP A 95 -10.40 3.21 9.50
CA ASP A 95 -10.36 3.35 10.96
C ASP A 95 -9.92 2.06 11.69
N ALA A 96 -9.83 0.93 10.97
CA ALA A 96 -9.38 -0.35 11.54
C ALA A 96 -7.85 -0.41 11.74
N ASP A 97 -7.08 0.45 11.05
CA ASP A 97 -5.62 0.55 11.19
C ASP A 97 -5.18 1.61 12.21
N ARG A 98 -6.14 2.17 12.98
CA ARG A 98 -5.77 2.85 14.22
C ARG A 98 -5.27 1.77 15.18
N ARG A 99 -3.95 1.71 15.30
CA ARG A 99 -3.25 1.34 16.53
C ARG A 99 -3.81 2.19 17.66
N LEU A 100 -4.97 1.81 18.17
CA LEU A 100 -5.66 2.46 19.28
C LEU A 100 -4.61 2.62 20.37
N ARG A 101 -4.41 3.87 20.81
CA ARG A 101 -3.57 4.18 21.96
C ARG A 101 -4.05 3.25 23.07
N ARG A 102 -3.21 2.29 23.47
CA ARG A 102 -3.50 1.41 24.60
C ARG A 102 -3.85 2.33 25.76
N SER A 103 -4.99 2.04 26.41
CA SER A 103 -5.39 2.71 27.64
C SER A 103 -4.19 2.76 28.59
N ASP A 104 -3.90 3.94 29.15
CA ASP A 104 -2.79 4.08 30.08
C ASP A 104 -3.01 3.11 31.25
N VAL A 105 -2.08 2.16 31.42
CA VAL A 105 -2.13 1.15 32.47
C VAL A 105 -1.40 1.71 33.69
N ALA A 106 -2.04 1.66 34.85
CA ALA A 106 -1.46 2.13 36.10
C ALA A 106 -0.14 1.38 36.42
N ASP A 107 0.84 2.11 36.94
CA ASP A 107 2.18 1.61 37.24
C ASP A 107 2.16 0.39 38.17
N ALA A 108 1.27 0.40 39.16
CA ALA A 108 1.07 -0.70 40.09
C ALA A 108 0.60 -1.99 39.39
N ALA A 109 -0.26 -1.88 38.37
CA ALA A 109 -0.74 -3.03 37.62
C ALA A 109 0.37 -3.64 36.75
N VAL A 110 1.25 -2.80 36.18
CA VAL A 110 2.43 -3.26 35.44
C VAL A 110 3.42 -3.96 36.37
N GLN A 111 3.67 -3.39 37.56
CA GLN A 111 4.56 -3.99 38.56
C GLN A 111 4.04 -5.34 39.07
N ALA A 112 2.75 -5.44 39.37
CA ALA A 112 2.12 -6.69 39.80
C ALA A 112 2.19 -7.78 38.72
N ARG A 113 2.02 -7.42 37.44
CA ARG A 113 2.12 -8.35 36.31
C ARG A 113 3.55 -8.79 36.01
N LEU A 114 4.52 -7.88 36.09
CA LEU A 114 5.92 -8.20 35.81
C LEU A 114 6.62 -8.90 36.97
N GLN A 115 6.11 -8.76 38.20
CA GLN A 115 6.76 -9.27 39.42
C GLN A 115 8.23 -8.82 39.53
N ALA A 116 8.53 -7.64 38.99
CA ALA A 116 9.89 -7.11 38.87
C ALA A 116 10.22 -6.13 40.02
N PRO A 117 11.51 -6.05 40.42
CA PRO A 117 11.96 -5.05 41.38
C PRO A 117 11.71 -3.61 40.89
N PRO A 118 11.42 -2.65 41.80
CA PRO A 118 11.17 -1.25 41.44
C PRO A 118 12.30 -0.60 40.63
N GLN A 119 13.54 -0.99 40.93
CA GLN A 119 14.75 -0.50 40.26
C GLN A 119 14.81 -0.91 38.78
N VAL A 120 14.38 -2.13 38.47
CA VAL A 120 14.28 -2.65 37.09
C VAL A 120 13.19 -1.90 36.33
N MET A 121 12.04 -1.66 36.96
CA MET A 121 10.94 -0.90 36.38
C MET A 121 11.35 0.54 36.05
N HIS A 122 12.08 1.20 36.96
CA HIS A 122 12.61 2.54 36.73
C HIS A 122 13.56 2.58 35.53
N THR A 123 14.42 1.57 35.39
CA THR A 123 15.39 1.47 34.28
C THR A 123 14.67 1.25 32.93
N LEU A 124 13.63 0.40 32.91
CA LEU A 124 12.80 0.13 31.74
C LEU A 124 12.05 1.36 31.24
N ARG A 125 11.57 2.22 32.15
CA ARG A 125 10.86 3.46 31.80
C ARG A 125 11.79 4.56 31.30
N ARG A 126 12.98 4.67 31.89
CA ARG A 126 13.87 5.80 31.65
C ARG A 126 14.69 5.68 30.36
N HIS A 127 14.81 4.47 29.81
CA HIS A 127 15.68 4.21 28.66
C HIS A 127 14.91 3.55 27.51
N ARG A 128 15.12 4.08 26.29
CA ARG A 128 14.46 3.59 25.08
C ARG A 128 14.92 2.19 24.66
N VAL A 129 16.12 1.78 25.04
CA VAL A 129 16.69 0.46 24.74
C VAL A 129 17.40 -0.06 26.00
N VAL A 130 16.94 -1.21 26.49
CA VAL A 130 17.37 -1.81 27.76
C VAL A 130 17.63 -3.29 27.53
N THR A 131 18.72 -3.78 28.08
CA THR A 131 18.99 -5.22 28.18
C THR A 131 18.47 -5.69 29.53
N VAL A 132 17.62 -6.72 29.54
CA VAL A 132 17.01 -7.28 30.74
C VAL A 132 17.54 -8.69 30.95
N ARG A 133 17.98 -8.99 32.17
CA ARG A 133 18.25 -10.36 32.61
C ARG A 133 17.03 -10.91 33.30
N MET A 134 16.55 -12.03 32.80
CA MET A 134 15.42 -12.78 33.38
C MET A 134 15.93 -13.91 34.29
N ASP A 135 15.11 -14.32 35.26
CA ASP A 135 15.29 -15.60 35.97
C ASP A 135 14.73 -16.78 35.16
N GLU A 136 14.82 -17.99 35.73
CA GLU A 136 14.30 -19.23 35.15
C GLU A 136 12.77 -19.21 34.97
N GLN A 137 12.07 -18.34 35.71
CA GLN A 137 10.62 -18.15 35.66
C GLN A 137 10.23 -16.96 34.75
N ALA A 138 11.18 -16.47 33.93
CA ALA A 138 11.02 -15.35 33.01
C ALA A 138 10.65 -14.02 33.67
N ARG A 139 11.01 -13.82 34.94
CA ARG A 139 10.82 -12.54 35.66
C ARG A 139 12.05 -11.65 35.54
N PRO A 140 11.88 -10.33 35.40
CA PRO A 140 13.00 -9.40 35.29
C PRO A 140 13.75 -9.26 36.63
N VAL A 141 15.03 -9.63 36.67
CA VAL A 141 15.86 -9.52 37.89
C VAL A 141 16.80 -8.31 37.85
N SER A 142 17.38 -8.04 36.68
CA SER A 142 18.23 -6.85 36.48
C SER A 142 18.05 -6.27 35.09
N ALA A 143 18.23 -4.95 34.97
CA ALA A 143 18.15 -4.24 33.71
C ALA A 143 19.22 -3.15 33.65
N TRP A 144 19.82 -2.98 32.48
CA TRP A 144 20.79 -1.91 32.23
C TRP A 144 20.60 -1.32 30.83
N ARG A 145 21.03 -0.07 30.66
CA ARG A 145 21.02 0.58 29.35
C ARG A 145 21.89 -0.22 28.38
N SER A 146 21.31 -0.62 27.25
CA SER A 146 22.08 -1.24 26.18
C SER A 146 23.03 -0.19 25.59
N GLN A 147 24.34 -0.45 25.68
CA GLN A 147 25.33 0.35 24.97
C GLN A 147 25.27 -0.06 23.51
N ARG A 148 24.96 0.88 22.61
CA ARG A 148 25.21 0.65 21.18
C ARG A 148 26.72 0.60 21.03
N THR A 149 27.28 -0.58 20.84
CA THR A 149 28.59 -0.71 20.24
C THR A 149 28.53 -0.03 18.86
N PRO A 150 29.51 0.83 18.53
CA PRO A 150 29.55 1.57 17.27
C PRO A 150 29.58 0.65 16.05
#